data_AF-A0AA37Q5W8-F1
#
_entry.id   AF-A0AA37Q5W8-F1
#
_cell.length_a   1.000
_cell.length_b   1.000
_cell.length_c   1.000
_cell.angle_alpha   90.00
_cell.angle_beta   90.00
_cell.angle_gamma   90.00
#
_symmetry.space_group_name_H-M   'P 1'
#
loop_
_entity.id
_entity.type
_entity.pdbx_description
1 polymer ?
#
loop_
_entity_poly.entity_id
_entity_poly.type
_entity_poly.pdbx_seq_one_letter_code
_entity_poly.pdbx_strand_id
1 'polypeptide(L)'
;MSVPFAALRARFREDTMGGGVGATPGLTRALDRIGWRAVRDPSPEELAGYVVYLLEACVDEHQDVAALTHALAALLRDCGPLLDGGLPPVDAYTPAAEELLREYVAPSASAPGFAPPGF
;
A
#
# COMPACT_ATOMS: atom_id res chain seq x y z
N MET A 1 -4.33 -14.13 3.94
CA MET A 1 -3.39 -14.81 3.00
C MET A 1 -2.30 -13.80 2.69
N SER A 2 -1.12 -13.99 3.29
CA SER A 2 -0.06 -12.98 3.30
C SER A 2 0.66 -12.91 1.96
N VAL A 3 1.06 -11.71 1.55
CA VAL A 3 1.86 -11.48 0.34
C VAL A 3 3.28 -12.01 0.55
N PRO A 4 3.87 -12.75 -0.41
CA PRO A 4 5.25 -13.21 -0.27
C PRO A 4 6.24 -12.05 -0.39
N PHE A 5 7.23 -12.00 0.52
CA PHE A 5 8.28 -10.96 0.55
C PHE A 5 8.96 -10.76 -0.80
N ALA A 6 9.24 -11.85 -1.53
CA ALA A 6 9.89 -11.79 -2.84
C ALA A 6 9.07 -10.99 -3.87
N ALA A 7 7.74 -11.12 -3.86
CA ALA A 7 6.87 -10.40 -4.78
C ALA A 7 6.73 -8.92 -4.37
N LEU A 8 6.61 -8.65 -3.07
CA LEU A 8 6.62 -7.30 -2.50
C LEU A 8 7.89 -6.53 -2.89
N ARG A 9 9.06 -7.15 -2.64
CA ARG A 9 10.35 -6.57 -2.98
C ARG A 9 10.51 -6.37 -4.48
N ALA A 10 10.08 -7.33 -5.31
CA ALA A 10 10.16 -7.18 -6.77
C ALA A 10 9.35 -5.97 -7.26
N ARG A 11 8.10 -5.83 -6.79
CA ARG A 11 7.22 -4.69 -7.11
C ARG A 11 7.83 -3.37 -6.64
N PHE A 12 8.26 -3.30 -5.38
CA PHE A 12 8.85 -2.09 -4.81
C PHE A 12 10.10 -1.65 -5.56
N ARG A 13 10.96 -2.60 -5.96
CA ARG A 13 12.15 -2.30 -6.77
C ARG A 13 11.81 -1.88 -8.19
N GLU A 14 10.76 -2.42 -8.80
CA GLU A 14 10.28 -1.97 -10.11
C GLU A 14 9.77 -0.52 -10.06
N ASP A 15 9.03 -0.15 -9.01
CA ASP A 15 8.52 1.22 -8.85
C ASP A 15 9.62 2.24 -8.44
N THR A 16 10.74 1.79 -7.87
CA THR A 16 11.83 2.65 -7.38
C THR A 16 13.08 2.69 -8.27
N MET A 17 13.37 1.66 -9.06
CA MET A 17 14.49 1.68 -10.00
C MET A 17 14.12 2.43 -11.30
N GLY A 18 14.91 3.45 -11.65
CA GLY A 18 14.84 4.09 -12.98
C GLY A 18 14.30 5.52 -13.00
N GLY A 19 14.36 6.26 -11.89
CA GLY A 19 13.91 7.66 -11.87
C GLY A 19 12.39 7.83 -12.07
N GLY A 20 11.61 6.79 -11.76
CA GLY A 20 10.16 6.83 -11.75
C GLY A 20 9.60 7.72 -10.63
N VAL A 21 8.27 7.87 -10.61
CA VAL A 21 7.53 8.70 -9.61
C VAL A 21 7.57 8.08 -8.19
N GLY A 22 8.21 6.91 -8.03
CA GLY A 22 8.28 6.14 -6.78
C GLY A 22 7.11 5.16 -6.64
N ALA A 23 7.06 4.44 -5.51
CA ALA A 23 5.97 3.51 -5.18
C ALA A 23 4.67 4.23 -4.77
N THR A 24 4.73 5.53 -4.46
CA THR A 24 3.60 6.36 -4.04
C THR A 24 2.37 6.25 -4.95
N PRO A 25 2.42 6.47 -6.28
CA PRO A 25 1.24 6.36 -7.15
C PRO A 25 0.61 4.96 -7.18
N GLY A 26 1.42 3.90 -7.09
CA GLY A 26 0.91 2.52 -7.01
C GLY A 26 0.14 2.28 -5.72
N LEU A 27 0.67 2.79 -4.60
CA LEU A 27 0.06 2.71 -3.29
C LEU A 27 -1.19 3.57 -3.15
N THR A 28 -1.20 4.79 -3.71
CA THR A 28 -2.39 5.64 -3.76
C THR A 28 -3.54 4.94 -4.48
N ARG A 29 -3.26 4.25 -5.61
CA ARG A 29 -4.26 3.45 -6.33
C ARG A 29 -4.75 2.25 -5.52
N ALA A 30 -3.85 1.58 -4.81
CA ALA A 30 -4.21 0.45 -3.96
C ALA A 30 -5.13 0.91 -2.80
N LEU A 31 -4.82 2.05 -2.16
CA LEU A 31 -5.66 2.69 -1.15
C LEU A 31 -7.06 3.03 -1.69
N ASP A 32 -7.14 3.60 -2.90
CA ASP A 32 -8.42 3.92 -3.55
C ASP A 32 -9.25 2.66 -3.85
N ARG A 33 -8.61 1.59 -4.35
CA ARG A 33 -9.29 0.32 -4.66
C ARG A 33 -9.87 -0.38 -3.45
N ILE A 34 -9.19 -0.36 -2.31
CA ILE A 34 -9.72 -0.92 -1.06
C ILE A 34 -10.77 0.01 -0.42
N GLY A 35 -11.07 1.15 -1.05
CA GLY A 35 -12.02 2.15 -0.56
C GLY A 35 -11.52 2.89 0.68
N TRP A 36 -10.21 2.86 0.94
CA TRP A 36 -9.65 3.48 2.13
C TRP A 36 -9.57 4.99 1.95
N ARG A 37 -10.27 5.72 2.81
CA ARG A 37 -10.25 7.19 2.85
C ARG A 37 -9.92 7.67 4.24
N ALA A 38 -8.88 8.50 4.35
CA ALA A 38 -8.60 9.23 5.57
C ALA A 38 -9.78 10.17 5.89
N VAL A 39 -10.12 10.29 7.17
CA VAL A 39 -11.28 11.10 7.61
C VAL A 39 -10.92 12.59 7.73
N ARG A 40 -9.63 12.94 7.83
CA ARG A 40 -9.17 14.33 7.90
C ARG A 40 -7.91 14.56 7.06
N ASP A 41 -6.80 14.13 7.61
CA ASP A 41 -5.42 14.38 7.17
C ASP A 41 -4.62 13.19 7.72
N PRO A 42 -3.74 12.54 6.96
CA PRO A 42 -3.16 12.91 5.66
C PRO A 42 -4.02 12.63 4.42
N SER A 43 -3.71 13.31 3.31
CA SER A 43 -4.22 12.99 1.96
C SER A 43 -3.84 11.55 1.54
N PRO A 44 -4.55 10.89 0.60
CA PRO A 44 -4.18 9.53 0.18
C PRO A 44 -2.77 9.43 -0.41
N GLU A 45 -2.25 10.49 -1.03
CA GLU A 45 -0.85 10.57 -1.49
C GLU A 45 0.15 10.67 -0.34
N GLU A 46 -0.17 11.44 0.70
CA GLU A 46 0.67 11.57 1.90
C GLU A 46 0.68 10.27 2.71
N LEU A 47 -0.48 9.62 2.85
CA LEU A 47 -0.61 8.29 3.43
C LEU A 47 0.21 7.27 2.63
N ALA A 48 0.14 7.30 1.29
CA ALA A 48 0.97 6.47 0.44
C ALA A 48 2.46 6.73 0.67
N GLY A 49 2.88 7.98 0.88
CA GLY A 49 4.26 8.34 1.25
C GLY A 49 4.71 7.67 2.55
N TYR A 50 3.88 7.65 3.59
CA TYR A 50 4.19 6.93 4.83
C TYR A 50 4.30 5.41 4.61
N VAL A 51 3.44 4.85 3.76
CA VAL A 51 3.49 3.43 3.37
C VAL A 51 4.79 3.10 2.62
N VAL A 52 5.28 4.00 1.74
CA VAL A 52 6.57 3.84 1.06
C VAL A 52 7.70 3.71 2.07
N TYR A 53 7.73 4.55 3.10
CA TYR A 53 8.77 4.50 4.13
C TYR A 53 8.78 3.16 4.88
N LEU A 54 7.59 2.64 5.23
CA LEU A 54 7.47 1.33 5.87
C LEU A 54 7.89 0.18 4.94
N LEU A 55 7.57 0.29 3.65
CA LEU A 55 7.99 -0.68 2.64
C LEU A 55 9.50 -0.67 2.42
N GLU A 56 10.12 0.52 2.40
CA GLU A 56 11.57 0.67 2.28
C GLU A 56 12.29 0.00 3.45
N ALA A 57 11.88 0.30 4.69
CA ALA A 57 12.42 -0.33 5.89
C ALA A 57 12.22 -1.86 5.90
N CYS A 58 11.07 -2.35 5.43
CA CYS A 58 10.83 -3.79 5.29
C CYS A 58 11.75 -4.44 4.24
N VAL A 59 11.95 -3.77 3.09
CA VAL A 59 12.75 -4.30 1.98
C VAL A 59 14.25 -4.26 2.27
N ASP A 60 14.74 -3.20 2.93
CA ASP A 60 16.16 -2.97 3.17
C ASP A 60 16.65 -3.55 4.51
N GLU A 61 15.83 -3.53 5.56
CA GLU A 61 16.25 -3.90 6.92
C GLU A 61 15.71 -5.27 7.38
N HIS A 62 14.43 -5.33 7.75
CA HIS A 62 13.93 -6.43 8.58
C HIS A 62 13.37 -7.63 7.80
N GLN A 63 12.97 -7.44 6.54
CA GLN A 63 12.44 -8.48 5.65
C GLN A 63 11.23 -9.25 6.23
N ASP A 64 10.51 -8.61 7.16
CA ASP A 64 9.39 -9.20 7.89
C ASP A 64 8.06 -8.58 7.43
N VAL A 65 7.31 -9.37 6.65
CA VAL A 65 6.00 -8.96 6.12
C VAL A 65 4.92 -8.89 7.20
N ALA A 66 5.04 -9.69 8.27
CA ALA A 66 4.09 -9.65 9.37
C ALA A 66 4.26 -8.37 10.19
N ALA A 67 5.52 -7.98 10.47
CA ALA A 67 5.84 -6.71 11.11
C ALA A 67 5.40 -5.52 10.24
N LEU A 68 5.61 -5.57 8.93
CA LEU A 68 5.12 -4.56 7.98
C LEU A 68 3.58 -4.46 8.02
N THR A 69 2.88 -5.59 7.98
CA THR A 69 1.40 -5.62 8.01
C THR A 69 0.88 -5.00 9.32
N HIS A 70 1.53 -5.28 10.44
CA HIS A 70 1.19 -4.67 11.72
C HIS A 70 1.44 -3.16 11.74
N ALA A 71 2.58 -2.70 11.19
CA ALA A 71 2.89 -1.29 11.07
C ALA A 71 1.90 -0.54 10.17
N LEU A 72 1.49 -1.17 9.05
CA LEU A 72 0.45 -0.63 8.17
C LEU A 72 -0.90 -0.55 8.86
N ALA A 73 -1.29 -1.59 9.60
CA ALA A 73 -2.53 -1.57 10.37
C ALA A 73 -2.52 -0.43 11.43
N ALA A 74 -1.37 -0.19 12.07
CA ALA A 74 -1.21 0.92 13.01
C ALA A 74 -1.31 2.29 12.32
N LEU A 75 -0.72 2.43 11.13
CA LEU A 75 -0.83 3.65 10.32
C LEU A 75 -2.28 3.89 9.87
N LEU A 76 -2.98 2.86 9.38
CA LEU A 76 -4.38 2.94 8.98
C LEU A 76 -5.28 3.31 10.18
N ARG A 77 -4.99 2.78 11.37
CA ARG A 77 -5.68 3.17 12.61
C ARG A 77 -5.52 4.64 12.92
N ASP A 78 -4.30 5.17 12.80
CA ASP A 78 -3.99 6.57 13.13
C ASP A 78 -4.66 7.55 12.14
N CYS A 79 -4.71 7.17 10.87
CA CYS A 79 -5.28 7.99 9.79
C CYS A 79 -6.77 7.71 9.50
N GLY A 80 -7.34 6.66 10.10
CA GLY A 80 -8.68 6.15 9.79
C GLY A 80 -9.81 6.75 10.63
N PRO A 81 -11.07 6.42 10.31
CA PRO A 81 -12.21 6.78 11.15
C PRO A 81 -12.11 6.12 12.53
N LEU A 82 -12.44 6.87 13.58
CA LEU A 82 -12.76 6.29 14.89
C LEU A 82 -14.01 5.42 14.73
N LEU A 83 -13.84 4.10 14.69
CA LEU A 83 -14.97 3.17 14.69
C LEU A 83 -15.58 3.19 16.10
N ASP A 84 -16.86 3.56 16.20
CA ASP A 84 -17.66 3.41 17.42
C ASP A 84 -17.22 4.20 18.67
N GLY A 85 -16.70 5.42 18.49
CA GLY A 85 -16.44 6.35 19.62
C GLY A 85 -15.26 5.96 20.53
N GLY A 86 -14.53 4.90 20.18
CA GLY A 86 -13.24 4.52 20.75
C GLY A 86 -12.18 4.38 19.65
N LEU A 87 -10.92 4.23 20.06
CA LEU A 87 -9.82 3.93 19.13
C LEU A 87 -9.67 2.40 19.05
N PRO A 88 -10.27 1.71 18.05
CA PRO A 88 -10.24 0.25 17.93
C PRO A 88 -8.80 -0.29 17.93
N PRO A 89 -8.58 -1.57 18.32
CA PRO A 89 -7.24 -2.16 18.32
C PRO A 89 -6.63 -2.20 16.92
N VAL A 90 -5.30 -2.19 16.84
CA VAL A 90 -4.56 -2.29 15.56
C VAL A 90 -5.02 -3.51 14.75
N ASP A 91 -5.29 -4.64 15.42
CA ASP A 91 -5.79 -5.87 14.80
C ASP A 91 -7.08 -5.71 13.99
N ALA A 92 -7.91 -4.70 14.28
CA ALA A 92 -9.11 -4.42 13.49
C ALA A 92 -8.79 -3.91 12.07
N TYR A 93 -7.58 -3.36 11.87
CA TYR A 93 -7.11 -2.82 10.59
C TYR A 93 -6.15 -3.76 9.86
N THR A 94 -5.72 -4.86 10.48
CA THR A 94 -4.95 -5.93 9.83
C THR A 94 -5.55 -6.40 8.49
N PRO A 95 -6.87 -6.66 8.36
CA PRO A 95 -7.42 -7.07 7.07
C PRO A 95 -7.27 -5.99 5.98
N ALA A 96 -7.39 -4.71 6.34
CA ALA A 96 -7.18 -3.60 5.40
C ALA A 96 -5.71 -3.47 4.99
N ALA A 97 -4.78 -3.68 5.92
CA ALA A 97 -3.34 -3.70 5.64
C ALA A 97 -2.94 -4.87 4.73
N GLU A 98 -3.47 -6.08 4.99
CA GLU A 98 -3.24 -7.23 4.10
C GLU A 98 -3.77 -6.96 2.69
N GLU A 99 -4.97 -6.38 2.57
CA GLU A 99 -5.57 -6.10 1.26
C GLU A 99 -4.82 -5.00 0.51
N LEU A 100 -4.33 -3.97 1.21
CA LEU A 100 -3.47 -2.94 0.62
C LEU A 100 -2.21 -3.56 -0.01
N LEU A 101 -1.54 -4.46 0.71
CA LEU A 101 -0.35 -5.15 0.22
C LEU A 101 -0.67 -6.04 -0.98
N ARG A 102 -1.83 -6.72 -0.96
CA ARG A 102 -2.27 -7.54 -2.10
C ARG A 102 -2.54 -6.69 -3.32
N GLU A 103 -3.29 -5.61 -3.20
CA GLU A 103 -3.59 -4.73 -4.32
C GLU A 103 -2.35 -4.01 -4.86
N TYR A 104 -1.38 -3.71 -3.99
CA TYR A 104 -0.11 -3.13 -4.41
C TYR A 104 0.75 -4.12 -5.22
N VAL A 105 0.83 -5.38 -4.78
CA VAL A 105 1.65 -6.41 -5.44
C VAL A 105 0.94 -7.08 -6.60
N ALA A 106 -0.40 -7.08 -6.62
CA ALA A 106 -1.17 -7.56 -7.75
C ALA A 106 -0.68 -6.85 -9.02
N PRO A 107 -0.46 -7.59 -10.12
CA PRO A 107 -0.12 -6.95 -11.38
C PRO A 107 -1.25 -5.97 -11.67
N SER A 108 -0.95 -4.67 -11.57
CA SER A 108 -1.88 -3.62 -11.93
C SER A 108 -2.30 -3.97 -13.35
N ALA A 109 -3.51 -4.48 -13.52
CA ALA A 109 -4.02 -4.93 -14.80
C ALA A 109 -3.71 -3.78 -15.74
N SER A 110 -2.72 -3.99 -16.63
CA SER A 110 -2.25 -2.95 -17.52
C SER A 110 -3.50 -2.36 -18.13
N ALA A 111 -3.64 -1.03 -18.06
CA ALA A 111 -4.65 -0.33 -18.82
C ALA A 111 -4.74 -1.01 -20.20
N PRO A 112 -5.93 -1.43 -20.66
CA PRO A 112 -6.06 -2.19 -21.90
C PRO A 112 -5.24 -1.47 -22.95
N GLY A 113 -4.26 -2.19 -23.50
CA GLY A 113 -3.25 -1.62 -24.37
C GLY A 113 -3.90 -0.69 -25.36
N PHE A 114 -3.44 0.56 -25.40
CA PHE A 114 -3.77 1.47 -26.48
C PHE A 114 -3.23 0.79 -27.75
N ALA A 115 -4.09 0.04 -28.43
CA ALA A 115 -3.83 -0.46 -29.76
C ALA A 115 -3.79 0.79 -30.65
N PRO A 116 -2.64 1.12 -31.27
CA PRO A 116 -2.67 2.16 -32.29
C PRO A 116 -3.61 1.69 -33.41
N PRO A 117 -4.47 2.56 -33.97
CA PRO A 117 -5.23 2.20 -35.15
C PRO A 117 -4.23 1.83 -36.26
N GLY A 118 -4.27 0.56 -36.67
CA GLY A 118 -3.53 0.11 -37.84
C GLY A 118 -4.15 0.69 -39.09
N PHE A 119 -3.32 1.48 -39.80
CA PHE A 119 -3.41 1.92 -41.21
C PHE A 119 -4.73 2.47 -41.74
#